data_AF-A0A9E5F406-F1
#
_entry.id   AF-A0A9E5F406-F1
#
_cell.length_a   1.000
_cell.length_b   1.000
_cell.length_c   1.000
_cell.angle_alpha   90.00
_cell.angle_beta   90.00
_cell.angle_gamma   90.00
#
_symmetry.space_group_name_H-M   'P 1'
#
loop_
_entity.id
_entity.type
_entity.pdbx_description
1 polymer ?
#
loop_
_entity_poly.entity_id
_entity_poly.type
_entity_poly.pdbx_seq_one_letter_code
_entity_poly.pdbx_strand_id
1 'polypeptide(L)'
;LLNRIYRLAIDFEKQTWWIEKQSKLELLGSESQGQKPVDPKNPQPASGFNIADKYGTKPRELPGGVVFDGVLTEKDGLLRSGMVYVHFFPSGYAEQSVVYLNKQGVETGGYSLYIRPANGKIEVFNRRVQSFEDTKRQ
;
A
#
# COMPACT_ATOMS: atom_id res chain seq x y z
N LEU A 1 -18.20 10.19 11.35
CA LEU A 1 -16.92 10.37 10.63
C LEU A 1 -15.86 9.49 11.29
N LEU A 2 -15.03 8.79 10.50
CA LEU A 2 -14.08 7.79 11.01
C LEU A 2 -12.81 8.49 11.53
N ASN A 3 -12.70 8.68 12.85
CA ASN A 3 -11.54 9.29 13.51
C ASN A 3 -10.35 8.30 13.65
N ARG A 4 -10.08 7.50 12.62
CA ARG A 4 -9.06 6.44 12.66
C ARG A 4 -8.27 6.42 11.36
N ILE A 5 -6.97 6.18 11.48
CA ILE A 5 -6.09 5.98 10.33
C ILE A 5 -6.43 4.62 9.70
N TYR A 6 -6.52 4.62 8.38
CA TYR A 6 -6.61 3.40 7.58
C TYR A 6 -5.32 3.22 6.81
N ARG A 7 -4.99 1.99 6.44
CA ARG A 7 -3.88 1.73 5.53
C ARG A 7 -4.18 0.59 4.58
N LEU A 8 -3.68 0.70 3.36
CA LEU A 8 -3.58 -0.40 2.41
C LEU A 8 -2.33 -1.20 2.77
N ALA A 9 -2.50 -2.48 3.07
CA ALA A 9 -1.42 -3.43 3.28
C ALA A 9 -1.24 -4.27 2.02
N ILE A 10 0.01 -4.42 1.56
CA ILE A 10 0.40 -5.22 0.41
C ILE A 10 1.49 -6.20 0.85
N ASP A 11 1.30 -7.48 0.56
CA ASP A 11 2.26 -8.58 0.74
C ASP A 11 2.76 -8.99 -0.66
N PHE A 12 4.01 -8.62 -0.98
CA PHE A 12 4.59 -8.91 -2.30
C PHE A 12 4.89 -10.39 -2.50
N GLU A 13 5.26 -11.12 -1.46
CA GLU A 13 5.56 -12.55 -1.53
C GLU A 13 4.30 -13.36 -1.86
N LYS A 14 3.17 -12.99 -1.25
CA LYS A 14 1.89 -13.66 -1.49
C LYS A 14 1.06 -13.03 -2.61
N GLN A 15 1.45 -11.86 -3.12
CA GLN A 15 0.67 -11.07 -4.09
C GLN A 15 -0.76 -10.79 -3.59
N THR A 16 -0.88 -10.48 -2.30
CA THR A 16 -2.17 -10.19 -1.66
C THR A 16 -2.21 -8.80 -1.05
N TRP A 17 -3.43 -8.30 -0.85
CA TRP A 17 -3.67 -7.01 -0.21
C TRP A 17 -4.89 -7.04 0.71
N TRP A 18 -4.93 -6.14 1.68
CA TRP A 18 -6.07 -5.91 2.56
C TRP A 18 -6.05 -4.49 3.13
N ILE A 19 -7.13 -4.10 3.79
CA ILE A 19 -7.24 -2.81 4.47
C ILE A 19 -7.15 -3.04 5.97
N GLU A 20 -6.35 -2.22 6.65
CA GLU A 20 -6.26 -2.20 8.10
C GLU A 20 -6.76 -0.86 8.66
N LYS A 21 -7.22 -0.91 9.91
CA LYS A 21 -7.65 0.24 10.70
C LYS A 21 -6.81 0.32 11.96
N GLN A 22 -6.46 1.54 12.36
CA GLN A 22 -5.76 1.77 13.61
C GLN A 22 -6.63 1.31 14.80
N SER A 23 -6.04 0.44 15.62
CA SER A 23 -6.67 -0.15 16.80
C SER A 23 -6.26 0.57 18.09
N LYS A 24 -5.06 1.17 18.11
CA LYS A 24 -4.52 1.96 19.22
C LYS A 24 -3.92 3.27 18.71
N LEU A 25 -4.10 4.36 19.45
CA LEU A 25 -3.54 5.66 19.10
C LEU A 25 -2.04 5.66 19.43
N GLU A 26 -1.22 5.40 18.42
CA GLU A 26 0.24 5.36 18.51
C GLU A 26 0.83 6.24 17.40
N LEU A 27 2.01 6.82 17.66
CA LEU A 27 2.75 7.60 16.67
C LEU A 27 3.18 6.69 15.51
N LEU A 28 2.84 7.09 14.28
CA LEU A 28 3.35 6.43 13.09
C LEU A 28 4.86 6.72 12.98
N GLY A 29 5.70 5.70 12.97
CA GLY A 29 7.14 5.91 12.80
C GLY A 29 8.03 4.71 13.09
N SER A 30 7.56 3.75 13.89
CA SER A 30 8.36 2.60 14.34
C SER A 30 8.38 1.43 13.35
N GLU A 31 7.45 1.40 12.40
CA GLU A 31 7.30 0.28 11.45
C GLU A 31 8.11 0.57 10.19
N SER A 32 9.13 -0.24 9.93
CA SER A 32 9.90 -0.20 8.69
C SER A 32 9.17 -1.02 7.61
N GLN A 33 9.01 -0.45 6.40
CA GLN A 33 8.50 -1.21 5.26
C GLN A 33 9.54 -2.28 4.85
N GLY A 34 9.10 -3.45 4.40
CA GLY A 34 9.99 -4.55 4.01
C GLY A 34 10.44 -5.49 5.14
N GLN A 35 9.87 -5.42 6.35
CA GLN A 35 10.10 -6.42 7.39
C GLN A 35 9.41 -7.77 7.04
N LYS A 36 10.08 -8.89 7.33
CA LYS A 36 9.55 -10.26 7.18
C LYS A 36 8.34 -10.50 8.11
N PRO A 37 7.44 -11.46 7.80
CA PRO A 37 6.27 -11.74 8.61
C PRO A 37 6.62 -12.00 10.08
N VAL A 38 5.73 -11.56 10.97
CA VAL A 38 5.78 -11.80 12.43
C VAL A 38 6.01 -13.29 12.73
N ASP A 39 6.88 -13.58 13.69
CA ASP A 39 7.22 -14.93 14.15
C ASP A 39 5.96 -15.76 14.46
N PRO A 40 5.77 -16.95 13.83
CA PRO A 40 4.56 -17.76 14.01
C PRO A 40 4.35 -18.28 15.44
N LYS A 41 5.35 -18.18 16.34
CA LYS A 41 5.21 -18.60 17.74
C LYS A 41 4.68 -17.51 18.68
N ASN A 42 4.61 -16.25 18.25
CA ASN A 42 4.03 -15.18 19.05
C ASN A 42 3.39 -14.10 18.16
N PRO A 43 2.11 -14.24 17.76
CA PRO A 43 1.42 -13.31 16.87
C PRO A 43 0.98 -12.05 17.64
N GLN A 44 1.91 -11.32 18.24
CA GLN A 44 1.62 -9.92 18.54
C GLN A 44 1.52 -9.23 17.18
N PRO A 45 0.41 -8.55 16.82
CA PRO A 45 0.44 -7.70 15.65
C PRO A 45 1.56 -6.70 15.89
N ALA A 46 2.63 -6.76 15.08
CA ALA A 46 3.79 -5.87 15.20
C ALA A 46 3.44 -4.39 14.96
N SER A 47 2.15 -4.09 14.82
CA SER A 47 1.60 -2.80 14.46
C SER A 47 0.35 -2.52 15.27
N GLY A 48 0.10 -1.24 15.58
CA GLY A 48 -1.11 -0.75 16.23
C GLY A 48 -2.38 -0.86 15.36
N PHE A 49 -2.41 -1.78 14.39
CA PHE A 49 -3.41 -1.92 13.34
C PHE A 49 -4.02 -3.32 13.31
N ASN A 50 -5.29 -3.40 12.93
CA ASN A 50 -6.02 -4.65 12.71
C ASN A 50 -6.76 -4.58 11.37
N ILE A 51 -7.10 -5.74 10.79
CA ILE A 51 -7.92 -5.79 9.58
C ILE A 51 -9.21 -4.98 9.76
N ALA A 52 -9.54 -4.19 8.76
CA ALA A 52 -10.75 -3.39 8.72
C ALA A 52 -11.89 -4.21 8.13
N ASP A 53 -12.59 -4.98 8.97
CA ASP A 53 -13.67 -5.93 8.60
C ASP A 53 -14.69 -5.38 7.58
N LYS A 54 -14.98 -4.07 7.64
CA LYS A 54 -15.84 -3.34 6.70
C LYS A 54 -15.44 -3.50 5.23
N TYR A 55 -14.14 -3.65 4.96
CA TYR A 55 -13.57 -3.77 3.61
C TYR A 55 -13.15 -5.21 3.27
N GLY A 56 -13.40 -6.15 4.20
CA GLY A 56 -13.02 -7.54 4.09
C GLY A 56 -12.37 -8.04 5.37
N THR A 57 -12.41 -9.36 5.56
CA THR A 57 -11.88 -10.03 6.76
C THR A 57 -10.60 -10.82 6.48
N LYS A 58 -10.15 -10.88 5.22
CA LYS A 58 -9.01 -11.68 4.77
C LYS A 58 -8.24 -10.98 3.65
N PRO A 59 -6.92 -11.27 3.51
CA PRO A 59 -6.14 -10.89 2.34
C PRO A 59 -6.78 -11.35 1.03
N ARG A 60 -6.62 -10.56 -0.03
CA ARG A 60 -7.17 -10.83 -1.36
C ARG A 60 -6.09 -10.74 -2.42
N GLU A 61 -6.16 -11.62 -3.41
CA GLU A 61 -5.37 -11.50 -4.63
C GLU A 61 -5.98 -10.45 -5.57
N LEU A 62 -5.17 -9.93 -6.49
CA LEU A 62 -5.68 -9.12 -7.59
C LEU A 62 -6.30 -10.03 -8.67
N PRO A 63 -7.43 -9.63 -9.28
CA PRO A 63 -8.09 -10.47 -10.28
C PRO A 63 -7.33 -10.52 -11.61
N GLY A 64 -7.64 -11.51 -12.44
CA GLY A 64 -7.25 -11.51 -13.86
C GLY A 64 -5.76 -11.67 -14.12
N GLY A 65 -5.00 -12.25 -13.19
CA GLY A 65 -3.54 -12.42 -13.33
C GLY A 65 -2.77 -11.10 -13.24
N VAL A 66 -3.35 -10.08 -12.60
CA VAL A 66 -2.64 -8.84 -12.26
C VAL A 66 -1.79 -9.08 -11.00
N VAL A 67 -0.61 -8.48 -10.97
CA VAL A 67 0.35 -8.57 -9.85
C VAL A 67 0.83 -7.18 -9.44
N PHE A 68 1.21 -7.04 -8.18
CA PHE A 68 1.96 -5.89 -7.69
C PHE A 68 3.41 -5.98 -8.16
N ASP A 69 3.85 -4.99 -8.92
CA ASP A 69 5.22 -4.88 -9.43
C ASP A 69 6.09 -3.92 -8.59
N GLY A 70 5.47 -3.12 -7.73
CA GLY A 70 6.18 -2.31 -6.76
C GLY A 70 5.31 -1.24 -6.14
N VAL A 71 5.83 -0.57 -5.12
CA VAL A 71 5.26 0.66 -4.56
C VAL A 71 6.39 1.66 -4.40
N LEU A 72 6.25 2.85 -4.99
CA LEU A 72 7.11 3.98 -4.72
C LEU A 72 6.47 4.81 -3.59
N THR A 73 7.17 5.02 -2.49
CA THR A 73 6.75 5.93 -1.41
C THR A 73 7.77 7.07 -1.26
N GLU A 74 7.33 8.19 -0.68
CA GLU A 74 8.25 9.31 -0.39
C GLU A 74 9.29 8.94 0.66
N LYS A 75 8.91 8.11 1.65
CA LYS A 75 9.79 7.72 2.77
C LYS A 75 10.84 6.68 2.39
N ASP A 76 10.42 5.61 1.72
CA ASP A 76 11.23 4.40 1.54
C ASP A 76 11.68 4.19 0.08
N GLY A 77 11.23 5.03 -0.85
CA GLY A 77 11.55 4.89 -2.27
C GLY A 77 10.80 3.71 -2.91
N LEU A 78 11.40 3.10 -3.93
CA LEU A 78 10.78 1.99 -4.67
C LEU A 78 10.98 0.66 -3.93
N LEU A 79 9.87 0.07 -3.50
CA LEU A 79 9.80 -1.23 -2.84
C LEU A 79 9.18 -2.27 -3.79
N ARG A 80 9.71 -3.50 -3.74
CA ARG A 80 9.28 -4.63 -4.61
C ARG A 80 9.16 -5.97 -3.86
N SER A 81 9.34 -5.95 -2.54
CA SER A 81 9.30 -7.15 -1.69
C SER A 81 8.86 -6.79 -0.28
N GLY A 82 8.49 -7.81 0.50
CA GLY A 82 8.02 -7.69 1.86
C GLY A 82 6.64 -7.07 2.00
N MET A 83 6.37 -6.58 3.20
CA MET A 83 5.17 -5.84 3.54
C MET A 83 5.32 -4.35 3.24
N VAL A 84 4.35 -3.79 2.52
CA VAL A 84 4.23 -2.35 2.29
C VAL A 84 2.89 -1.84 2.77
N TYR A 85 2.91 -0.65 3.36
CA TYR A 85 1.74 -0.01 3.91
C TYR A 85 1.60 1.41 3.37
N VAL A 86 0.42 1.76 2.85
CA VAL A 86 0.10 3.13 2.41
C VAL A 86 -0.98 3.70 3.32
N HIS A 87 -0.67 4.79 4.02
CA HIS A 87 -1.56 5.35 5.04
C HIS A 87 -2.55 6.39 4.49
N PHE A 88 -3.77 6.36 5.04
CA PHE A 88 -4.86 7.29 4.78
C PHE A 88 -5.36 7.88 6.11
N PHE A 89 -5.26 9.19 6.23
CA PHE A 89 -5.53 9.92 7.46
C PHE A 89 -6.99 10.40 7.54
N PRO A 90 -7.59 10.50 8.74
CA PRO A 90 -8.97 11.00 8.93
C PRO A 90 -9.25 12.37 8.31
N SER A 91 -8.22 13.21 8.19
CA SER A 91 -8.26 14.54 7.58
C SER A 91 -8.43 14.52 6.06
N GLY A 92 -8.36 13.33 5.42
CA GLY A 92 -8.41 13.18 3.97
C GLY A 92 -7.03 13.17 3.30
N TYR A 93 -5.96 13.46 4.04
CA TYR A 93 -4.60 13.28 3.54
C TYR A 93 -4.24 11.81 3.38
N ALA A 94 -3.30 11.52 2.49
CA ALA A 94 -2.71 10.21 2.30
C ALA A 94 -1.20 10.30 2.17
N GLU A 95 -0.53 9.18 2.37
CA GLU A 95 0.89 9.05 2.06
C GLU A 95 1.10 9.12 0.53
N GLN A 96 1.98 10.01 0.09
CA GLN A 96 2.30 10.14 -1.32
C GLN A 96 2.96 8.86 -1.83
N SER A 97 2.30 8.19 -2.76
CA SER A 97 2.74 6.89 -3.24
C SER A 97 2.28 6.58 -4.65
N VAL A 98 3.03 5.71 -5.34
CA VAL A 98 2.63 5.12 -6.62
C VAL A 98 2.63 3.61 -6.47
N VAL A 99 1.48 2.98 -6.66
CA VAL A 99 1.38 1.51 -6.75
C VAL A 99 1.54 1.10 -8.20
N TYR A 100 2.51 0.23 -8.48
CA TYR A 100 2.76 -0.34 -9.80
C TYR A 100 2.06 -1.68 -9.94
N LEU A 101 1.26 -1.81 -11.00
CA LEU A 101 0.57 -3.03 -11.35
C LEU A 101 1.07 -3.53 -12.69
N ASN A 102 1.20 -4.85 -12.83
CA ASN A 102 1.53 -5.49 -14.09
C ASN A 102 0.71 -6.76 -14.30
N LYS A 103 0.75 -7.31 -15.51
CA LYS A 103 0.26 -8.65 -15.78
C LYS A 103 1.34 -9.66 -15.39
N GLN A 104 0.93 -10.77 -14.80
CA GLN A 104 1.84 -11.84 -14.39
C GLN A 104 2.67 -12.32 -15.59
N GLY A 105 4.00 -12.40 -15.39
CA GLY A 105 4.95 -12.83 -16.43
C GLY A 105 5.28 -11.77 -17.49
N VAL A 106 4.77 -10.54 -17.35
CA VAL A 106 5.10 -9.42 -18.24
C VAL A 106 6.09 -8.49 -17.55
N GLU A 107 7.23 -8.23 -18.19
CA GLU A 107 8.29 -7.37 -17.63
C GLU A 107 8.14 -5.89 -18.01
N THR A 108 7.49 -5.60 -19.13
CA THR A 108 7.39 -4.24 -19.71
C THR A 108 5.96 -3.87 -20.04
N GLY A 109 5.66 -2.57 -19.97
CA GLY A 109 4.26 -2.13 -19.88
C GLY A 109 3.72 -2.38 -18.47
N GLY A 110 2.70 -1.63 -18.07
CA GLY A 110 2.18 -1.67 -16.71
C GLY A 110 1.40 -0.41 -16.39
N TYR A 111 0.66 -0.47 -15.29
CA TYR A 111 -0.16 0.65 -14.81
C TYR A 111 0.46 1.24 -13.55
N SER A 112 0.32 2.55 -13.41
CA SER A 112 0.67 3.27 -12.18
C SER A 112 -0.59 3.86 -11.57
N LEU A 113 -0.82 3.56 -10.30
CA LEU A 113 -1.85 4.17 -9.48
C LEU A 113 -1.18 5.19 -8.56
N TYR A 114 -1.25 6.46 -8.91
CA TYR A 114 -0.69 7.54 -8.11
C TYR A 114 -1.70 8.02 -7.07
N ILE A 115 -1.33 7.94 -5.80
CA ILE A 115 -2.15 8.38 -4.67
C ILE A 115 -1.70 9.79 -4.29
N ARG A 116 -2.59 10.77 -4.53
CA ARG A 116 -2.32 12.18 -4.23
C ARG A 116 -2.33 12.42 -2.72
N PRO A 117 -1.28 13.05 -2.16
CA PRO A 117 -1.19 13.23 -0.72
C PRO A 117 -2.27 14.16 -0.16
N ALA A 118 -2.66 15.19 -0.93
CA ALA A 118 -3.57 16.24 -0.47
C ALA A 118 -5.00 15.77 -0.15
N ASN A 119 -5.46 14.68 -0.78
CA ASN A 119 -6.86 14.25 -0.69
C ASN A 119 -7.09 12.75 -0.92
N GLY A 120 -6.02 11.95 -1.04
CA GLY A 120 -6.10 10.51 -1.30
C GLY A 120 -6.71 10.13 -2.65
N LYS A 121 -6.93 11.08 -3.57
CA LYS A 121 -7.42 10.76 -4.92
C LYS A 121 -6.39 9.91 -5.65
N ILE A 122 -6.90 8.94 -6.41
CA ILE A 122 -6.08 8.05 -7.22
C ILE A 122 -6.13 8.49 -8.67
N GLU A 123 -4.96 8.67 -9.27
CA GLU A 123 -4.81 8.89 -10.71
C GLU A 123 -4.20 7.66 -11.36
N VAL A 124 -4.79 7.25 -12.47
CA VAL A 124 -4.38 6.06 -13.20
C VAL A 124 -3.60 6.46 -14.44
N PHE A 125 -2.42 5.87 -14.59
CA PHE A 125 -1.59 6.02 -15.78
C PHE A 125 -1.45 4.66 -16.45
N ASN A 126 -1.72 4.60 -17.76
CA ASN A 126 -1.53 3.40 -18.59
C ASN A 126 -0.06 3.21 -19.01
N ARG A 127 0.85 3.64 -18.14
CA ARG A 127 2.30 3.56 -18.28
C ARG A 127 2.92 3.53 -16.89
N ARG A 128 4.16 3.06 -16.82
CA ARG A 128 4.97 3.25 -15.63
C ARG A 128 5.38 4.71 -15.50
N VAL A 129 5.05 5.31 -14.37
CA VAL A 129 5.57 6.60 -13.90
C VAL A 129 6.92 6.32 -13.21
N GLN A 130 7.98 7.09 -13.48
CA GLN A 130 9.31 6.83 -12.88
C GLN A 130 9.52 7.59 -11.57
N SER A 131 8.88 8.76 -11.45
CA SER A 131 8.94 9.58 -10.24
C SER A 131 7.64 10.33 -10.00
N PHE A 132 7.50 10.98 -8.83
CA PHE A 132 6.31 11.78 -8.55
C PHE A 132 6.15 12.98 -9.47
N GLU A 133 7.23 13.53 -10.02
CA GLU A 133 7.23 14.67 -10.93
C GLU A 133 6.60 14.31 -12.29
N ASP A 134 6.77 13.07 -12.74
CA ASP A 134 6.19 12.56 -13.98
C ASP A 134 4.66 12.54 -13.96
N THR A 135 4.04 12.67 -12.79
CA THR A 135 2.59 12.73 -12.60
C THR A 135 1.99 14.11 -12.90
N LYS A 136 2.83 15.16 -12.94
CA LYS A 136 2.40 16.54 -13.17
C LYS A 136 2.33 16.92 -14.66
N ARG A 137 2.84 16.07 -15.55
CA ARG A 137 2.90 16.30 -16.99
C ARG A 137 1.71 15.61 -17.67
N GLN A 138 0.54 16.26 -17.63
CA GLN A 138 -0.60 15.98 -18.50
C GLN A 138 -1.05 17.28 -19.16
#